data_AF-A0A9E0V684-F1
#
_entry.id   AF-A0A9E0V684-F1
#
_cell.length_a   1.000
_cell.length_b   1.000
_cell.length_c   1.000
_cell.angle_alpha   90.00
_cell.angle_beta   90.00
_cell.angle_gamma   90.00
#
_symmetry.space_group_name_H-M   'P 1'
#
loop_
_entity.id
_entity.type
_entity.pdbx_description
1 polymer ?
#
loop_
_entity_poly.entity_id
_entity_poly.type
_entity_poly.pdbx_seq_one_letter_code
_entity_poly.pdbx_strand_id
1 'polypeptide(L)'
;MVRDISYFKARFVTGYVITEADIVDWLDSFRPVTVPVVLSDASGLDAILTNYRPKADKVAVSDVDGLLEQVNGMLAGYITTGTPMPMGNVDGLTAALGEKASLAQVQTYVDSLGLQPGTQGASITNVLINENKHLIVTLSNGDVMDAGLLPSAAVQEQHTAYNWQLTGLRDGVNKTFRLGEGQAAWKVGSLRVYRSGQRQTPNGTDYVETEDRKGVTFVSPVLVEENLTFDYEV
;
A
#
# COMPACT_ATOMS: atom_id res chain seq x y z
N MET A 1 25.57 -62.94 -2.29
CA MET A 1 25.28 -62.11 -3.48
C MET A 1 25.81 -60.75 -3.12
N VAL A 2 26.86 -60.33 -3.81
CA VAL A 2 27.61 -59.14 -3.44
C VAL A 2 26.74 -57.90 -3.71
N ARG A 3 26.52 -57.08 -2.68
CA ARG A 3 25.66 -55.89 -2.76
C ARG A 3 26.44 -54.74 -3.39
N ASP A 4 25.81 -54.04 -4.32
CA ASP A 4 26.42 -52.91 -5.02
C ASP A 4 26.16 -51.57 -4.29
N ILE A 5 26.79 -50.50 -4.77
CA ILE A 5 26.64 -49.16 -4.20
C ILE A 5 25.18 -48.65 -4.21
N SER A 6 24.37 -49.11 -5.17
CA SER A 6 22.96 -48.70 -5.31
C SER A 6 22.12 -49.28 -4.16
N TYR A 7 22.39 -50.53 -3.77
CA TYR A 7 21.78 -51.16 -2.61
C TYR A 7 22.04 -50.38 -1.31
N PHE A 8 23.29 -49.99 -1.08
CA PHE A 8 23.67 -49.25 0.14
C PHE A 8 23.08 -47.85 0.16
N LYS A 9 23.06 -47.12 -0.97
CA LYS A 9 22.40 -45.81 -1.08
C LYS A 9 20.92 -45.87 -0.71
N ALA A 10 20.18 -46.85 -1.24
CA ALA A 10 18.76 -46.99 -0.96
C ALA A 10 18.47 -47.24 0.53
N ARG A 11 19.30 -48.05 1.20
CA ARG A 11 19.15 -48.31 2.64
C ARG A 11 19.61 -47.16 3.52
N PHE A 12 20.70 -46.48 3.18
CA PHE A 12 21.22 -45.36 3.97
C PHE A 12 20.20 -44.22 4.09
N VAL A 13 19.47 -43.94 3.01
CA VAL A 13 18.38 -42.94 2.97
C VAL A 13 17.20 -43.31 3.89
N THR A 14 17.05 -44.59 4.27
CA THR A 14 16.01 -45.06 5.21
C THR A 14 16.41 -44.98 6.67
N GLY A 15 17.63 -44.52 6.99
CA GLY A 15 18.15 -44.46 8.37
C GLY A 15 18.75 -45.79 8.86
N TYR A 16 19.08 -46.69 7.94
CA TYR A 16 19.79 -47.94 8.25
C TYR A 16 21.23 -47.65 8.69
N VAL A 17 21.64 -48.20 9.83
CA VAL A 17 23.03 -48.12 10.32
C VAL A 17 23.84 -49.21 9.64
N ILE A 18 24.89 -48.81 8.91
CA ILE A 18 25.79 -49.75 8.23
C ILE A 18 26.55 -50.58 9.26
N THR A 19 26.56 -51.89 9.06
CA THR A 19 27.28 -52.83 9.93
C THR A 19 28.63 -53.22 9.34
N GLU A 20 29.53 -53.77 10.15
CA GLU A 20 30.84 -54.27 9.68
C GLU A 20 30.70 -55.32 8.56
N ALA A 21 29.66 -56.17 8.62
CA ALA A 21 29.37 -57.15 7.57
C ALA A 21 28.97 -56.50 6.23
N ASP A 22 28.29 -55.35 6.28
CA ASP A 22 27.91 -54.60 5.07
C ASP A 22 29.12 -53.95 4.40
N ILE A 23 30.09 -53.50 5.20
CA ILE A 23 31.36 -52.93 4.72
C ILE A 23 32.18 -54.01 4.01
N VAL A 24 32.28 -55.20 4.60
CA VAL A 24 32.99 -56.34 4.01
C VAL A 24 32.34 -56.75 2.68
N ASP A 25 31.01 -56.85 2.64
CA ASP A 25 30.28 -57.20 1.41
C ASP A 25 30.44 -56.12 0.31
N TRP A 26 30.48 -54.83 0.67
CA TRP A 26 30.78 -53.75 -0.28
C TRP A 26 32.22 -53.83 -0.82
N LEU A 27 33.21 -54.05 0.03
CA LEU A 27 34.62 -54.18 -0.39
C LEU A 27 34.81 -55.37 -1.33
N ASP A 28 34.15 -56.49 -1.05
CA ASP A 28 34.17 -57.68 -1.90
C ASP A 28 33.48 -57.49 -3.27
N SER A 29 32.77 -56.37 -3.48
CA SER A 29 32.23 -55.96 -4.79
C SER A 29 33.28 -55.35 -5.71
N PHE A 30 34.39 -54.87 -5.16
CA PHE A 30 35.46 -54.21 -5.92
C PHE A 30 36.77 -55.00 -5.92
N ARG A 31 36.84 -56.13 -5.19
CA ARG A 31 38.08 -56.91 -5.03
C ARG A 31 37.82 -58.43 -5.03
N PRO A 32 38.82 -59.26 -5.38
CA PRO A 32 38.74 -60.70 -5.22
C PRO A 32 38.71 -61.10 -3.73
N VAL A 33 37.84 -62.06 -3.38
CA VAL A 33 37.59 -62.56 -2.00
C VAL A 33 38.84 -63.14 -1.30
N THR A 34 39.94 -63.33 -2.03
CA THR A 34 41.20 -63.92 -1.54
C THR A 34 42.16 -62.91 -0.89
N VAL A 35 41.87 -61.60 -0.95
CA VAL A 35 42.71 -60.56 -0.33
C VAL A 35 42.20 -60.27 1.08
N PRO A 36 43.02 -60.23 2.14
CA PRO A 36 42.55 -59.87 3.49
C PRO A 36 41.90 -58.48 3.53
N VAL A 37 40.82 -58.29 4.31
CA VAL A 37 40.22 -56.96 4.54
C VAL A 37 41.05 -56.21 5.57
N VAL A 38 41.53 -55.02 5.25
CA VAL A 38 41.99 -54.06 6.26
C VAL A 38 40.89 -53.03 6.43
N LEU A 39 40.32 -52.91 7.63
CA LEU A 39 39.18 -52.00 7.90
C LEU A 39 39.50 -50.53 7.60
N SER A 40 40.78 -50.14 7.52
CA SER A 40 41.19 -48.81 7.05
C SER A 40 40.79 -48.53 5.59
N ASP A 41 40.63 -49.57 4.76
CA ASP A 41 40.25 -49.42 3.35
C ASP A 41 38.76 -49.08 3.19
N ALA A 42 37.95 -49.30 4.24
CA ALA A 42 36.55 -48.87 4.31
C ALA A 42 36.38 -47.37 4.54
N SER A 43 37.47 -46.63 4.81
CA SER A 43 37.44 -45.16 4.89
C SER A 43 36.88 -44.51 3.62
N GLY A 44 37.05 -45.15 2.45
CA GLY A 44 36.44 -44.69 1.20
C GLY A 44 34.91 -44.80 1.20
N LEU A 45 34.34 -45.83 1.84
CA LEU A 45 32.89 -45.99 1.95
C LEU A 45 32.30 -44.92 2.87
N ASP A 46 32.94 -44.69 4.03
CA ASP A 46 32.54 -43.63 4.96
C ASP A 46 32.63 -42.25 4.26
N ALA A 47 33.72 -41.96 3.55
CA ALA A 47 33.89 -40.72 2.79
C ALA A 47 32.84 -40.54 1.66
N ILE A 48 32.49 -41.62 0.95
CA ILE A 48 31.46 -41.58 -0.10
C ILE A 48 30.07 -41.36 0.51
N LEU A 49 29.79 -41.96 1.65
CA LEU A 49 28.50 -41.87 2.33
C LEU A 49 28.35 -40.61 3.19
N THR A 50 29.45 -39.94 3.57
CA THR A 50 29.42 -38.67 4.31
C THR A 50 28.61 -37.60 3.57
N ASN A 51 28.63 -37.61 2.23
CA ASN A 51 27.82 -36.70 1.40
C ASN A 51 26.32 -37.04 1.39
N TYR A 52 25.95 -38.27 1.75
CA TYR A 52 24.58 -38.74 1.81
C TYR A 52 24.16 -38.74 3.28
N ARG A 53 23.70 -37.61 3.83
CA ARG A 53 23.30 -37.54 5.25
C ARG A 53 22.22 -38.60 5.60
N PRO A 54 22.32 -39.30 6.74
CA PRO A 54 21.23 -40.13 7.26
C PRO A 54 19.96 -39.29 7.42
N LYS A 55 18.78 -39.86 7.11
CA LYS A 55 17.50 -39.12 7.26
C LYS A 55 17.18 -38.71 8.71
N ALA A 56 17.81 -39.39 9.68
CA ALA A 56 17.69 -39.08 11.11
C ALA A 56 18.62 -37.94 11.56
N ASP A 57 19.65 -37.60 10.77
CA ASP A 57 20.56 -36.52 11.11
C ASP A 57 19.89 -35.17 10.91
N LYS A 58 19.83 -34.41 12.00
CA LYS A 58 19.34 -33.04 11.98
C LYS A 58 20.36 -32.19 11.25
N VAL A 59 19.93 -31.50 10.20
CA VAL A 59 20.76 -30.48 9.55
C VAL A 59 20.84 -29.28 10.49
N ALA A 60 22.06 -28.81 10.78
CA ALA A 60 22.23 -27.58 11.56
C ALA A 60 21.64 -26.41 10.78
N VAL A 61 20.95 -25.49 11.46
CA VAL A 61 20.32 -24.34 10.80
C VAL A 61 21.35 -23.51 10.01
N SER A 62 22.59 -23.43 10.50
CA SER A 62 23.72 -22.79 9.83
C SER A 62 24.14 -23.45 8.50
N ASP A 63 23.87 -24.74 8.32
CA ASP A 63 24.13 -25.44 7.05
C ASP A 63 23.01 -25.19 6.02
N VAL A 64 21.89 -24.60 6.47
CA VAL A 64 20.73 -24.20 5.68
C VAL A 64 20.70 -22.68 5.47
N ASP A 65 21.59 -21.94 6.13
CA ASP A 65 21.77 -20.50 5.89
C ASP A 65 22.18 -20.27 4.44
N GLY A 66 21.40 -19.47 3.72
CA GLY A 66 21.56 -19.19 2.30
C GLY A 66 20.69 -20.05 1.36
N LEU A 67 20.11 -21.18 1.81
CA LEU A 67 19.12 -21.91 1.00
C LEU A 67 17.87 -21.06 0.75
N LEU A 68 17.48 -20.22 1.71
CA LEU A 68 16.39 -19.27 1.52
C LEU A 68 16.69 -18.28 0.39
N GLU A 69 17.92 -17.80 0.30
CA GLU A 69 18.37 -16.85 -0.72
C GLU A 69 18.48 -17.51 -2.10
N GLN A 70 18.93 -18.77 -2.13
CA GLN A 70 19.00 -19.59 -3.34
C GLN A 70 17.60 -19.95 -3.86
N VAL A 71 16.68 -20.33 -2.97
CA VAL A 71 15.27 -20.59 -3.29
C VAL A 71 14.57 -19.31 -3.73
N ASN A 72 14.80 -18.19 -3.07
CA ASN A 72 14.27 -16.89 -3.49
C ASN A 72 14.82 -16.46 -4.85
N GLY A 73 16.10 -16.70 -5.14
CA GLY A 73 16.70 -16.47 -6.45
C GLY A 73 16.09 -17.35 -7.55
N MET A 74 15.82 -18.62 -7.26
CA MET A 74 15.12 -19.52 -8.18
C MET A 74 13.66 -19.09 -8.40
N LEU A 75 12.96 -18.71 -7.34
CA LEU A 75 11.56 -18.29 -7.40
C LEU A 75 11.37 -16.91 -8.03
N ALA A 76 12.36 -16.01 -7.95
CA ALA A 76 12.31 -14.69 -8.60
C ALA A 76 12.11 -14.77 -10.12
N GLY A 77 12.57 -15.86 -10.76
CA GLY A 77 12.32 -16.12 -12.19
C GLY A 77 10.91 -16.64 -12.51
N TYR A 78 10.22 -17.24 -11.54
CA TYR A 78 8.86 -17.78 -11.70
C TYR A 78 7.77 -16.84 -11.20
N ILE A 79 8.09 -15.93 -10.27
CA ILE A 79 7.20 -14.93 -9.69
C ILE A 79 7.49 -13.57 -10.33
N THR A 80 7.53 -13.51 -11.66
CA THR A 80 7.33 -12.22 -12.34
C THR A 80 5.83 -11.92 -12.32
N THR A 81 5.46 -10.73 -11.86
CA THR A 81 4.08 -10.25 -11.75
C THR A 81 3.30 -10.50 -13.05
N GLY A 82 2.49 -11.57 -13.10
CA GLY A 82 1.57 -11.80 -14.22
C GLY A 82 1.35 -13.25 -14.67
N THR A 83 2.16 -14.22 -14.25
CA THR A 83 1.93 -15.63 -14.66
C THR A 83 0.93 -16.30 -13.72
N PRO A 84 -0.25 -16.74 -14.18
CA PRO A 84 -1.22 -17.43 -13.33
C PRO A 84 -0.64 -18.77 -12.85
N MET A 85 -0.64 -18.98 -11.53
CA MET A 85 -0.19 -20.23 -10.93
C MET A 85 -1.26 -21.32 -11.13
N PRO A 86 -0.89 -22.56 -11.49
CA PRO A 86 -1.84 -23.67 -11.52
C PRO A 86 -2.46 -23.92 -10.14
N MET A 87 -3.78 -24.06 -10.06
CA MET A 87 -4.51 -24.17 -8.79
C MET A 87 -4.02 -25.32 -7.89
N GLY A 88 -3.60 -26.46 -8.47
CA GLY A 88 -3.06 -27.59 -7.69
C GLY A 88 -1.78 -27.26 -6.92
N ASN A 89 -0.98 -26.29 -7.37
CA ASN A 89 0.20 -25.83 -6.66
C ASN A 89 -0.18 -24.91 -5.47
N VAL A 90 -1.27 -24.15 -5.61
CA VAL A 90 -1.84 -23.32 -4.54
C VAL A 90 -2.39 -24.21 -3.43
N ASP A 91 -3.09 -25.29 -3.79
CA ASP A 91 -3.64 -26.24 -2.82
C ASP A 91 -2.54 -26.98 -2.06
N GLY A 92 -1.50 -27.44 -2.76
CA GLY A 92 -0.34 -28.10 -2.15
C GLY A 92 0.44 -27.17 -1.20
N LEU A 93 0.61 -25.91 -1.58
CA LEU A 93 1.25 -24.90 -0.72
C LEU A 93 0.38 -24.57 0.51
N THR A 94 -0.93 -24.45 0.33
CA THR A 94 -1.88 -24.21 1.42
C THR A 94 -1.90 -25.38 2.40
N ALA A 95 -1.86 -26.62 1.91
CA ALA A 95 -1.77 -27.81 2.74
C ALA A 95 -0.44 -27.89 3.50
N ALA A 96 0.69 -27.63 2.83
CA ALA A 96 2.02 -27.65 3.45
C ALA A 96 2.18 -26.55 4.52
N LEU A 97 1.65 -25.35 4.27
CA LEU A 97 1.62 -24.27 5.26
C LEU A 97 0.66 -24.60 6.41
N GLY A 98 -0.52 -25.15 6.12
CA GLY A 98 -1.48 -25.58 7.14
C GLY A 98 -0.95 -26.69 8.06
N GLU A 99 -0.07 -27.57 7.56
CA GLU A 99 0.57 -28.62 8.35
C GLU A 99 1.79 -28.12 9.16
N LYS A 100 2.50 -27.10 8.65
CA LYS A 100 3.74 -26.57 9.25
C LYS A 100 3.53 -25.44 10.25
N ALA A 101 2.44 -24.70 10.12
CA ALA A 101 2.10 -23.63 11.04
C ALA A 101 1.09 -24.14 12.06
N SER A 102 1.56 -24.56 13.23
CA SER A 102 0.65 -24.54 14.38
C SER A 102 0.15 -23.09 14.50
N LEU A 103 -1.16 -22.89 14.65
CA LEU A 103 -1.76 -21.55 14.85
C LEU A 103 -1.01 -20.75 15.93
N ALA A 104 -0.44 -21.44 16.92
CA ALA A 104 0.41 -20.88 17.96
C ALA A 104 1.74 -20.29 17.44
N GLN A 105 2.42 -20.92 16.49
CA GLN A 105 3.67 -20.42 15.91
C GLN A 105 3.43 -19.24 14.97
N VAL A 106 2.32 -19.25 14.21
CA VAL A 106 1.91 -18.10 13.40
C VAL A 106 1.59 -16.91 14.29
N GLN A 107 0.83 -17.14 15.36
CA GLN A 107 0.52 -16.08 16.33
C GLN A 107 1.80 -15.51 16.96
N THR A 108 2.73 -16.38 17.38
CA THR A 108 4.02 -15.95 17.95
C THR A 108 4.86 -15.14 16.95
N TYR A 109 4.87 -15.53 15.67
CA TYR A 109 5.60 -14.79 14.64
C TYR A 109 4.94 -13.44 14.34
N VAL A 110 3.60 -13.39 14.22
CA VAL A 110 2.83 -12.15 14.08
C VAL A 110 3.07 -11.20 15.25
N ASP A 111 3.06 -11.71 16.47
CA ASP A 111 3.36 -10.94 17.69
C ASP A 111 4.81 -10.44 17.70
N SER A 112 5.76 -11.25 17.19
CA SER A 112 7.19 -10.90 17.12
C SER A 112 7.55 -9.87 16.04
N LEU A 113 6.73 -9.74 15.00
CA LEU A 113 6.91 -8.73 13.95
C LEU A 113 6.56 -7.31 14.44
N GLY A 114 6.08 -7.17 15.69
CA GLY A 114 5.61 -5.89 16.21
C GLY A 114 4.38 -5.37 15.45
N LEU A 115 3.78 -6.21 14.61
CA LEU A 115 2.50 -5.98 13.97
C LEU A 115 1.41 -6.21 15.01
N GLN A 116 1.39 -5.33 16.02
CA GLN A 116 0.19 -5.12 16.81
C GLN A 116 -0.92 -4.88 15.79
N PRO A 117 -1.98 -5.71 15.71
CA PRO A 117 -3.21 -5.26 15.12
C PRO A 117 -3.48 -3.93 15.80
N GLY A 118 -3.59 -2.83 15.04
CA GLY A 118 -4.04 -1.57 15.61
C GLY A 118 -5.25 -1.91 16.47
N THR A 119 -5.21 -1.56 17.77
CA THR A 119 -6.23 -1.88 18.77
C THR A 119 -7.58 -1.89 18.09
N GLN A 120 -8.21 -3.08 18.00
CA GLN A 120 -9.51 -3.34 17.39
C GLN A 120 -10.06 -2.14 16.59
N GLY A 121 -9.76 -2.09 15.29
CA GLY A 121 -9.90 -0.90 14.42
C GLY A 121 -11.01 0.05 14.87
N ALA A 122 -10.63 1.14 15.53
CA ALA A 122 -11.58 2.10 16.04
C ALA A 122 -12.31 2.75 14.86
N SER A 123 -13.63 2.60 14.84
CA SER A 123 -14.50 3.18 13.82
C SER A 123 -14.68 4.67 14.09
N ILE A 124 -14.92 5.44 13.03
CA ILE A 124 -15.22 6.87 13.17
C ILE A 124 -16.64 7.01 13.74
N THR A 125 -16.76 7.71 14.87
CA THR A 125 -18.06 8.03 15.49
C THR A 125 -18.51 9.44 15.17
N ASN A 126 -17.58 10.37 14.96
CA ASN A 126 -17.89 11.75 14.60
C ASN A 126 -16.77 12.40 13.78
N VAL A 127 -17.14 13.37 12.95
CA VAL A 127 -16.20 14.22 12.19
C VAL A 127 -16.71 15.65 12.25
N LEU A 128 -15.85 16.58 12.69
CA LEU A 128 -16.16 18.00 12.74
C LEU A 128 -14.98 18.84 12.27
N ILE A 129 -15.28 20.08 11.85
CA ILE A 129 -14.28 21.11 11.63
C ILE A 129 -14.36 22.06 12.82
N ASN A 130 -13.26 22.25 13.53
CA ASN A 130 -13.25 23.15 14.68
C ASN A 130 -13.12 24.63 14.26
N GLU A 131 -13.21 25.54 15.23
CA GLU A 131 -13.10 26.99 14.99
C GLU A 131 -11.76 27.40 14.35
N ASN A 132 -10.71 26.63 14.62
CA ASN A 132 -9.36 26.82 14.07
C ASN A 132 -9.17 26.20 12.67
N LYS A 133 -10.25 25.70 12.03
CA LYS A 133 -10.22 25.08 10.69
C LYS A 133 -9.45 23.76 10.60
N HIS A 134 -9.28 23.06 11.71
CA HIS A 134 -8.75 21.70 11.71
C HIS A 134 -9.87 20.67 11.55
N LEU A 135 -9.58 19.59 10.82
CA LEU A 135 -10.45 18.42 10.73
C LEU A 135 -10.22 17.55 11.96
N ILE A 136 -11.24 17.43 12.80
CA ILE A 136 -11.21 16.64 14.03
C ILE A 136 -12.07 15.39 13.84
N VAL A 137 -11.50 14.22 14.12
CA VAL A 137 -12.14 12.90 14.00
C VAL A 137 -12.24 12.28 15.39
N THR A 138 -13.44 11.89 15.80
CA THR A 138 -13.66 11.11 17.02
C THR A 138 -13.83 9.65 16.65
N LEU A 139 -13.14 8.78 17.39
CA LEU A 139 -13.14 7.34 17.19
C LEU A 139 -14.05 6.64 18.19
N SER A 140 -14.41 5.38 17.93
CA SER A 140 -15.32 4.59 18.77
C SER A 140 -14.73 4.14 20.09
N ASN A 141 -13.41 4.25 20.24
CA ASN A 141 -12.69 4.06 21.49
C ASN A 141 -12.64 5.35 22.36
N GLY A 142 -13.22 6.46 21.90
CA GLY A 142 -13.23 7.75 22.59
C GLY A 142 -12.04 8.66 22.25
N ASP A 143 -11.08 8.18 21.45
CA ASP A 143 -9.95 9.00 21.03
C ASP A 143 -10.41 10.11 20.07
N VAL A 144 -9.73 11.25 20.17
CA VAL A 144 -9.92 12.39 19.27
C VAL A 144 -8.62 12.63 18.52
N MET A 145 -8.68 12.51 17.20
CA MET A 145 -7.56 12.75 16.30
C MET A 145 -7.72 14.09 15.58
N ASP A 146 -6.66 14.90 15.58
CA ASP A 146 -6.53 16.05 14.70
C ASP A 146 -5.91 15.58 13.38
N ALA A 147 -6.72 15.54 12.32
CA ALA A 147 -6.32 15.12 10.98
C ALA A 147 -5.65 16.26 10.18
N GLY A 148 -5.46 17.42 10.81
CA GLY A 148 -4.69 18.54 10.28
C GLY A 148 -5.55 19.75 9.92
N LEU A 149 -4.83 20.85 9.70
CA LEU A 149 -5.39 22.10 9.20
C LEU A 149 -5.89 21.89 7.77
N LEU A 150 -7.14 22.24 7.52
CA LEU A 150 -7.66 22.26 6.16
C LEU A 150 -6.87 23.29 5.35
N PRO A 151 -6.49 22.99 4.10
CA PRO A 151 -5.88 23.98 3.24
C PRO A 151 -6.89 25.12 3.06
N SER A 152 -6.64 26.24 3.74
CA SER A 152 -7.16 27.51 3.27
C SER A 152 -6.36 27.80 2.02
N ALA A 153 -6.92 27.50 0.85
CA ALA A 153 -6.52 28.28 -0.31
C ALA A 153 -6.63 29.74 0.15
N ALA A 154 -5.51 30.48 0.07
CA ALA A 154 -5.59 31.92 0.12
C ALA A 154 -6.33 32.32 -1.16
N VAL A 155 -7.65 32.15 -1.13
CA VAL A 155 -8.53 32.78 -2.08
C VAL A 155 -8.34 34.25 -1.76
N GLN A 156 -7.70 34.98 -2.67
CA GLN A 156 -7.85 36.43 -2.67
C GLN A 156 -9.31 36.70 -3.07
N GLU A 157 -10.21 36.51 -2.11
CA GLU A 157 -11.59 36.96 -2.22
C GLU A 157 -11.50 38.48 -2.26
N GLN A 158 -11.75 39.03 -3.43
CA GLN A 158 -11.91 40.46 -3.56
C GLN A 158 -13.36 40.79 -3.25
N HIS A 159 -13.55 41.52 -2.15
CA HIS A 159 -14.81 42.12 -1.78
C HIS A 159 -14.83 43.55 -2.32
N THR A 160 -15.56 43.77 -3.40
CA THR A 160 -15.77 45.13 -3.91
C THR A 160 -17.15 45.60 -3.51
N ALA A 161 -17.22 46.34 -2.40
CA ALA A 161 -18.38 47.15 -2.08
C ALA A 161 -18.39 48.40 -2.97
N TYR A 162 -19.56 48.81 -3.44
CA TYR A 162 -19.73 50.03 -4.24
C TYR A 162 -19.40 51.27 -3.41
N ASN A 163 -18.12 51.60 -3.26
CA ASN A 163 -17.70 52.91 -2.80
C ASN A 163 -16.52 53.49 -3.58
N TRP A 164 -15.59 52.70 -4.18
CA TRP A 164 -14.45 53.31 -4.90
C TRP A 164 -13.96 52.61 -6.17
N GLN A 165 -14.41 51.39 -6.50
CA GLN A 165 -13.81 50.59 -7.59
C GLN A 165 -14.79 50.13 -8.67
N LEU A 166 -16.07 50.50 -8.62
CA LEU A 166 -17.05 50.22 -9.68
C LEU A 166 -17.28 51.47 -10.51
N THR A 167 -17.30 51.32 -11.83
CA THR A 167 -17.59 52.38 -12.80
C THR A 167 -18.99 52.19 -13.38
N GLY A 168 -19.73 53.29 -13.50
CA GLY A 168 -21.12 53.34 -13.98
C GLY A 168 -21.92 54.41 -13.24
N LEU A 169 -22.70 55.21 -13.98
CA LEU A 169 -23.61 56.20 -13.42
C LEU A 169 -24.74 55.48 -12.66
N ARG A 170 -25.25 56.06 -11.57
CA ARG A 170 -26.47 55.60 -10.90
C ARG A 170 -27.51 56.70 -11.01
N ASP A 171 -28.52 56.46 -11.83
CA ASP A 171 -29.59 57.40 -12.12
C ASP A 171 -30.96 56.70 -12.19
N GLY A 172 -31.04 55.43 -11.76
CA GLY A 172 -32.25 54.62 -11.87
C GLY A 172 -32.53 54.09 -13.28
N VAL A 173 -31.66 54.35 -14.26
CA VAL A 173 -31.76 53.86 -15.64
C VAL A 173 -30.57 52.97 -16.00
N ASN A 174 -29.42 53.19 -15.36
CA ASN A 174 -28.22 52.39 -15.58
C ASN A 174 -28.40 50.91 -15.20
N LYS A 175 -27.88 50.05 -16.08
CA LYS A 175 -27.97 48.59 -15.96
C LYS A 175 -26.61 47.91 -15.96
N THR A 176 -25.57 48.53 -16.53
CA THR A 176 -24.25 47.92 -16.64
C THR A 176 -23.27 48.57 -15.68
N PHE A 177 -22.60 47.74 -14.88
CA PHE A 177 -21.58 48.15 -13.92
C PHE A 177 -20.31 47.38 -14.20
N ARG A 178 -19.17 48.07 -14.23
CA ARG A 178 -17.86 47.45 -14.51
C ARG A 178 -16.90 47.68 -13.35
N LEU A 179 -15.99 46.74 -13.14
CA LEU A 179 -14.82 46.93 -12.29
C LEU A 179 -13.96 48.06 -12.86
N GLY A 180 -13.31 48.81 -11.97
CA GLY A 180 -12.44 49.94 -12.32
C GLY A 180 -11.19 49.49 -13.06
N GLU A 181 -10.55 50.44 -13.73
CA GLU A 181 -9.30 50.19 -14.43
C GLU A 181 -8.24 49.60 -13.48
N GLY A 182 -7.57 48.53 -13.91
CA GLY A 182 -6.56 47.80 -13.12
C GLY A 182 -7.07 46.61 -12.33
N GLN A 183 -8.39 46.37 -12.26
CA GLN A 183 -8.93 45.16 -11.61
C GLN A 183 -8.81 43.92 -12.53
N ALA A 184 -8.46 42.78 -11.93
CA ALA A 184 -8.40 41.50 -12.62
C ALA A 184 -9.81 40.96 -12.93
N ALA A 185 -9.93 40.17 -14.00
CA ALA A 185 -11.17 39.50 -14.32
C ALA A 185 -11.43 38.38 -13.31
N TRP A 186 -12.67 38.17 -12.89
CA TRP A 186 -12.98 37.08 -11.97
C TRP A 186 -12.88 35.70 -12.63
N LYS A 187 -12.58 34.68 -11.84
CA LYS A 187 -12.61 33.28 -12.25
C LYS A 187 -14.03 32.83 -12.60
N VAL A 188 -14.16 31.98 -13.62
CA VAL A 188 -15.47 31.47 -14.09
C VAL A 188 -16.23 30.82 -12.94
N GLY A 189 -17.49 31.23 -12.73
CA GLY A 189 -18.37 30.68 -11.70
C GLY A 189 -18.09 31.17 -10.27
N SER A 190 -17.10 32.07 -10.07
CA SER A 190 -16.75 32.58 -8.74
C SER A 190 -17.57 33.80 -8.31
N LEU A 191 -18.14 34.54 -9.25
CA LEU A 191 -18.82 35.80 -8.97
C LEU A 191 -20.12 35.60 -8.17
N ARG A 192 -20.26 36.38 -7.11
CA ARG A 192 -21.48 36.55 -6.34
C ARG A 192 -21.83 38.04 -6.30
N VAL A 193 -23.03 38.37 -6.77
CA VAL A 193 -23.54 39.74 -6.79
C VAL A 193 -24.62 39.89 -5.73
N TYR A 194 -24.56 40.98 -4.97
CA TYR A 194 -25.58 41.34 -4.00
C TYR A 194 -26.13 42.74 -4.30
N ARG A 195 -27.45 42.88 -4.20
CA ARG A 195 -28.18 44.14 -4.32
C ARG A 195 -28.94 44.38 -3.03
N SER A 196 -28.60 45.45 -2.32
CA SER A 196 -29.09 45.78 -0.97
C SER A 196 -29.00 44.59 0.01
N GLY A 197 -27.89 43.84 -0.08
CA GLY A 197 -27.63 42.65 0.73
C GLY A 197 -28.33 41.37 0.24
N GLN A 198 -29.21 41.44 -0.77
CA GLN A 198 -29.85 40.26 -1.36
C GLN A 198 -29.02 39.68 -2.49
N ARG A 199 -28.74 38.38 -2.41
CA ARG A 199 -27.99 37.66 -3.45
C ARG A 199 -28.78 37.62 -4.76
N GLN A 200 -28.11 37.94 -5.85
CA GLN A 200 -28.66 37.97 -7.20
C GLN A 200 -28.28 36.70 -7.98
N THR A 201 -29.10 36.35 -8.97
CA THR A 201 -28.98 35.15 -9.80
C THR A 201 -28.38 35.48 -11.18
N PRO A 202 -27.31 34.78 -11.62
CA PRO A 202 -26.71 35.00 -12.93
C PRO A 202 -27.58 34.50 -14.09
N ASN A 203 -27.08 34.63 -15.33
CA ASN A 203 -27.65 34.08 -16.56
C ASN A 203 -28.98 34.71 -17.00
N GLY A 204 -29.15 36.01 -16.79
CA GLY A 204 -30.29 36.77 -17.34
C GLY A 204 -31.57 36.66 -16.51
N THR A 205 -31.51 36.07 -15.33
CA THR A 205 -32.59 36.18 -14.33
C THR A 205 -32.51 37.53 -13.62
N ASP A 206 -31.40 37.82 -12.93
CA ASP A 206 -31.19 39.12 -12.26
C ASP A 206 -30.08 39.93 -12.94
N TYR A 207 -29.03 39.26 -13.41
CA TYR A 207 -27.95 39.86 -14.16
C TYR A 207 -27.29 38.92 -15.18
N VAL A 208 -26.54 39.50 -16.10
CA VAL A 208 -25.67 38.81 -17.06
C VAL A 208 -24.25 39.31 -16.87
N GLU A 209 -23.27 38.40 -16.83
CA GLU A 209 -21.85 38.74 -16.80
C GLU A 209 -21.39 39.22 -18.17
N THR A 210 -20.52 40.23 -18.22
CA THR A 210 -19.85 40.62 -19.47
C THR A 210 -18.83 39.55 -19.87
N GLU A 211 -18.55 39.41 -21.17
CA GLU A 211 -17.64 38.39 -21.69
C GLU A 211 -16.21 38.50 -21.13
N ASP A 212 -15.76 39.73 -20.87
CA ASP A 212 -14.45 40.02 -20.27
C ASP A 212 -14.37 39.67 -18.76
N ARG A 213 -15.49 39.26 -18.14
CA ARG A 213 -15.60 38.98 -16.70
C ARG A 213 -15.10 40.14 -15.84
N LYS A 214 -15.43 41.36 -16.27
CA LYS A 214 -15.12 42.61 -15.57
C LYS A 214 -16.35 43.51 -15.39
N GLY A 215 -17.55 43.01 -15.69
CA GLY A 215 -18.78 43.74 -15.46
C GLY A 215 -20.01 42.84 -15.42
N VAL A 216 -21.11 43.42 -14.95
CA VAL A 216 -22.42 42.80 -14.98
C VAL A 216 -23.42 43.76 -15.58
N THR A 217 -24.41 43.23 -16.28
CA THR A 217 -25.58 43.95 -16.74
C THR A 217 -26.80 43.41 -16.02
N PHE A 218 -27.42 44.22 -15.16
CA PHE A 218 -28.65 43.88 -14.49
C PHE A 218 -29.83 43.92 -15.46
N VAL A 219 -30.76 42.98 -15.29
CA VAL A 219 -31.98 42.91 -16.10
C VAL A 219 -32.89 44.10 -15.81
N SER A 220 -32.99 44.47 -14.53
CA SER A 220 -33.75 45.62 -14.04
C SER A 220 -32.82 46.78 -13.69
N PRO A 221 -33.27 48.05 -13.86
CA PRO A 221 -32.48 49.21 -13.45
C PRO A 221 -32.08 49.14 -11.98
N VAL A 222 -30.92 49.69 -11.64
CA VAL A 222 -30.45 49.82 -10.26
C VAL A 222 -30.69 51.25 -9.78
N LEU A 223 -31.41 51.37 -8.67
CA LEU A 223 -31.78 52.63 -8.06
C LEU A 223 -30.59 53.23 -7.29
N VAL A 224 -30.61 54.54 -7.08
CA VAL A 224 -29.47 55.29 -6.51
C VAL A 224 -29.20 54.86 -5.06
N GLU A 225 -30.26 54.54 -4.33
CA GLU A 225 -30.27 54.12 -2.94
C GLU A 225 -29.83 52.67 -2.69
N GLU A 226 -29.67 51.86 -3.73
CA GLU A 226 -29.36 50.44 -3.58
C GLU A 226 -27.87 50.17 -3.46
N ASN A 227 -27.46 49.38 -2.48
CA ASN A 227 -26.05 49.02 -2.32
C ASN A 227 -25.72 47.84 -3.23
N LEU A 228 -24.61 47.93 -3.98
CA LEU A 228 -24.12 46.82 -4.79
C LEU A 228 -22.83 46.28 -4.18
N THR A 229 -22.74 44.96 -4.09
CA THR A 229 -21.56 44.25 -3.62
C THR A 229 -21.22 43.13 -4.58
N PHE A 230 -19.94 43.00 -4.88
CA PHE A 230 -19.39 41.97 -5.76
C PHE A 230 -18.32 41.22 -4.98
N ASP A 231 -18.56 39.93 -4.77
CA ASP A 231 -17.60 39.00 -4.16
C ASP A 231 -17.13 38.02 -5.23
N TYR A 232 -15.83 37.93 -5.45
CA TYR A 232 -15.27 37.08 -6.49
C TYR A 232 -13.84 36.63 -6.20
N GLU A 233 -13.44 35.56 -6.88
CA GLU A 233 -12.05 35.10 -6.92
C GLU A 233 -11.38 35.63 -8.18
N VAL A 234 -10.12 36.05 -8.06
CA VAL A 234 -9.25 36.45 -9.20
C VAL A 234 -8.28 35.34 -9.59
#